data_AF-A0A0F9FAT5-F1
#
_entry.id   AF-A0A0F9FAT5-F1
#
_cell.length_a   1.000
_cell.length_b   1.000
_cell.length_c   1.000
_cell.angle_alpha   90.00
_cell.angle_beta   90.00
_cell.angle_gamma   90.00
#
_symmetry.space_group_name_H-M   'P 1'
#
loop_
_entity.id
_entity.type
_entity.pdbx_description
1 polymer ?
#
loop_
_entity_poly.entity_id
_entity_poly.type
_entity_poly.pdbx_seq_one_letter_code
_entity_poly.pdbx_strand_id
1 'polypeptide(L)'
;MGLSSDRSRNAVSSPLGEPIILKVGNRLPALVANLFDPTGKPASLPGTVTFRMREVFTRRSKITAGVVTLQDPATASVRYDWQAADTDTPAEYEGHFDHDQGGGIVESFPSNGAIRIRIEP
;
A
#
# COMPACT_ATOMS: atom_id res chain seq x y z
N MET A 1 -36.16 6.30 -0.95
CA MET A 1 -35.34 5.48 -1.84
C MET A 1 -34.04 6.24 -2.08
N GLY A 2 -33.09 6.12 -1.15
CA GLY A 2 -31.83 6.85 -1.17
C GLY A 2 -30.70 5.84 -1.12
N LEU A 3 -29.93 5.78 -2.20
CA LEU A 3 -28.79 4.89 -2.35
C LEU A 3 -27.68 5.36 -1.41
N SER A 4 -27.59 4.73 -0.23
CA SER A 4 -26.37 4.74 0.56
C SER A 4 -25.37 3.84 -0.16
N SER A 5 -24.54 4.44 -1.01
CA SER A 5 -23.45 3.77 -1.69
C SER A 5 -22.41 3.34 -0.65
N ASP A 6 -22.45 2.06 -0.29
CA ASP A 6 -21.40 1.34 0.42
C ASP A 6 -20.06 1.51 -0.34
N ARG A 7 -19.25 2.47 0.10
CA ARG A 7 -17.85 2.65 -0.35
C ARG A 7 -16.87 1.96 0.60
N SER A 8 -17.27 0.88 1.27
CA SER A 8 -16.45 0.22 2.29
C SER A 8 -16.18 -1.25 1.96
N ARG A 9 -15.47 -1.54 0.85
CA ARG A 9 -15.22 -2.96 0.50
C ARG A 9 -13.82 -3.37 0.05
N ASN A 10 -12.76 -2.55 0.14
CA ASN A 10 -11.37 -3.03 -0.03
C ASN A 10 -10.30 -2.00 0.40
N ALA A 11 -10.35 -1.54 1.66
CA ALA A 11 -9.41 -0.53 2.14
C ALA A 11 -8.29 -1.16 2.98
N VAL A 12 -7.05 -1.01 2.51
CA VAL A 12 -5.91 -0.77 3.40
C VAL A 12 -6.30 0.46 4.24
N SER A 13 -6.49 0.30 5.54
CA SER A 13 -7.15 1.32 6.37
C SER A 13 -6.32 2.60 6.51
N SER A 14 -6.59 3.57 5.64
CA SER A 14 -6.67 4.99 6.00
C SER A 14 -8.16 5.25 6.30
N PRO A 15 -8.56 5.69 7.51
CA PRO A 15 -9.97 5.73 7.93
C PRO A 15 -10.91 6.62 7.09
N LEU A 16 -10.41 7.37 6.10
CA LEU A 16 -11.20 8.30 5.29
C LEU A 16 -10.90 8.31 3.76
N GLY A 17 -10.07 7.40 3.23
CA GLY A 17 -9.57 7.54 1.85
C GLY A 17 -8.61 8.73 1.65
N GLU A 18 -8.13 9.29 2.77
CA GLU A 18 -7.14 10.37 2.84
C GLU A 18 -5.72 9.83 2.63
N PRO A 19 -4.85 10.62 1.97
CA PRO A 19 -3.47 10.22 1.75
C PRO A 19 -2.70 10.11 3.06
N ILE A 20 -1.75 9.19 3.10
CA ILE A 20 -0.70 9.17 4.12
C ILE A 20 0.21 10.38 3.86
N ILE A 21 0.41 11.23 4.86
CA ILE A 21 1.24 12.43 4.72
C ILE A 21 2.54 12.24 5.51
N LEU A 22 3.67 12.39 4.84
CA LEU A 22 5.01 12.40 5.42
C LEU A 22 5.71 13.72 5.10
N LYS A 23 6.63 14.14 5.97
CA LYS A 23 7.61 15.18 5.64
C LYS A 23 8.84 14.57 4.98
N VAL A 24 9.51 15.34 4.12
CA VAL A 24 10.75 14.90 3.46
C VAL A 24 11.74 14.39 4.49
N GLY A 25 12.30 13.20 4.23
CA GLY A 25 13.28 12.55 5.09
C GLY A 25 12.70 11.86 6.32
N ASN A 26 11.42 12.06 6.66
CA ASN A 26 10.78 11.29 7.73
C ASN A 26 10.61 9.84 7.28
N ARG A 27 10.83 8.92 8.22
CA ARG A 27 10.70 7.46 8.02
C ARG A 27 9.75 6.82 9.02
N LEU A 28 9.09 7.65 9.82
CA LEU A 28 8.11 7.25 10.82
C LEU A 28 6.82 8.06 10.62
N PRO A 29 5.64 7.44 10.85
CA PRO A 29 5.46 6.02 11.13
C PRO A 29 5.77 5.13 9.91
N ALA A 30 6.05 3.85 10.16
CA ALA A 30 6.10 2.85 9.09
C ALA A 30 4.72 2.70 8.44
N LEU A 31 4.68 2.27 7.19
CA LEU A 31 3.43 1.95 6.52
C LEU A 31 2.95 0.58 6.99
N VAL A 32 1.79 0.54 7.65
CA VAL A 32 1.13 -0.69 8.10
C VAL A 32 -0.20 -0.84 7.37
N ALA A 33 -0.48 -2.06 6.89
CA ALA A 33 -1.66 -2.36 6.10
C ALA A 33 -2.20 -3.76 6.41
N ASN A 34 -3.50 -3.94 6.36
CA ASN A 34 -4.13 -5.27 6.26
C ASN A 34 -4.51 -5.51 4.80
N LEU A 35 -4.09 -6.65 4.26
CA LEU A 35 -4.37 -7.01 2.87
C LEU A 35 -5.63 -7.89 2.81
N PHE A 36 -6.64 -7.45 2.08
CA PHE A 36 -7.90 -8.15 1.96
C PHE A 36 -8.10 -8.68 0.54
N ASP A 37 -8.64 -9.89 0.44
CA ASP A 37 -9.09 -10.49 -0.81
C ASP A 37 -10.33 -9.76 -1.37
N PRO A 38 -10.75 -10.04 -2.61
CA PRO A 38 -11.95 -9.41 -3.19
C PRO A 38 -13.27 -9.65 -2.43
N THR A 39 -13.30 -10.58 -1.48
CA THR A 39 -14.46 -10.87 -0.63
C THR A 39 -14.42 -10.13 0.71
N GLY A 40 -13.35 -9.37 0.99
CA GLY A 40 -13.15 -8.62 2.22
C GLY A 40 -12.56 -9.44 3.37
N LYS A 41 -12.02 -10.64 3.09
CA LYS A 41 -11.34 -11.47 4.10
C LYS A 41 -9.83 -11.24 4.04
N PRO A 42 -9.08 -11.42 5.15
CA PRO A 42 -7.62 -11.37 5.11
C PRO A 42 -7.07 -12.29 4.02
N ALA A 43 -6.17 -11.75 3.18
CA ALA A 43 -5.58 -12.50 2.09
C ALA A 43 -4.63 -13.60 2.61
N SER A 44 -4.55 -14.72 1.91
CA SER A 44 -3.57 -15.77 2.20
C SER A 44 -2.24 -15.44 1.51
N LEU A 45 -1.15 -15.35 2.27
CA LEU A 45 0.14 -14.83 1.78
C LEU A 45 1.28 -15.87 1.89
N PRO A 46 1.23 -17.04 1.22
CA PRO A 46 2.30 -18.06 1.28
C PRO A 46 3.60 -17.68 0.53
N GLY A 47 3.75 -16.43 0.11
CA GLY A 47 4.84 -15.96 -0.76
C GLY A 47 5.44 -14.63 -0.30
N THR A 48 6.21 -14.01 -1.19
CA THR A 48 6.84 -12.72 -0.88
C THR A 48 5.88 -11.57 -1.18
N VAL A 49 5.81 -10.62 -0.27
CA VAL A 49 5.13 -9.34 -0.49
C VAL A 49 6.18 -8.27 -0.74
N THR A 50 5.96 -7.43 -1.75
CA THR A 50 6.80 -6.26 -2.01
C THR A 50 5.96 -5.00 -2.05
N PHE A 51 6.54 -3.86 -1.66
CA PHE A 51 5.90 -2.57 -1.82
C PHE A 51 6.43 -1.88 -3.08
N ARG A 52 5.52 -1.31 -3.88
CA ARG A 52 5.83 -0.49 -5.04
C ARG A 52 5.23 0.89 -4.86
N MET A 53 5.93 1.90 -5.37
CA MET A 53 5.50 3.28 -5.30
C MET A 53 5.95 4.03 -6.55
N ARG A 54 5.06 4.83 -7.14
CA ARG A 54 5.38 5.72 -8.26
C ARG A 54 4.73 7.07 -8.08
N GLU A 55 5.36 8.09 -8.66
CA GLU A 55 4.81 9.44 -8.64
C GLU A 55 3.54 9.51 -9.51
N VAL A 56 2.52 10.21 -9.03
CA VAL A 56 1.21 10.29 -9.69
C VAL A 56 1.29 11.00 -11.04
N PHE A 57 1.99 12.14 -11.11
CA PHE A 57 2.03 12.99 -12.31
C PHE A 57 3.00 12.48 -13.37
N THR A 58 4.23 12.13 -12.98
CA THR A 58 5.27 11.70 -13.93
C THR A 58 5.24 10.20 -14.23
N ARG A 59 4.52 9.41 -13.41
CA ARG A 59 4.51 7.93 -13.43
C ARG A 59 5.87 7.28 -13.23
N ARG A 60 6.89 8.04 -12.81
CA ARG A 60 8.22 7.50 -12.52
C ARG A 60 8.17 6.66 -11.25
N SER A 61 8.75 5.46 -11.31
CA SER A 61 8.85 4.59 -10.15
C SER A 61 9.83 5.18 -9.13
N LYS A 62 9.38 5.27 -7.88
CA LYS A 62 10.16 5.67 -6.72
C LYS A 62 10.67 4.43 -5.98
N ILE A 63 9.79 3.44 -5.82
CA ILE A 63 10.09 2.12 -5.24
C ILE A 63 9.59 1.06 -6.22
N THR A 64 10.47 0.17 -6.64
CA THR A 64 10.14 -0.92 -7.58
C THR A 64 9.97 -2.27 -6.90
N ALA A 65 10.63 -2.53 -5.77
CA ALA A 65 10.48 -3.77 -5.01
C ALA A 65 10.98 -3.56 -3.57
N GLY A 66 10.21 -2.83 -2.76
CA GLY A 66 10.50 -2.65 -1.34
C GLY A 66 10.23 -3.92 -0.55
N VAL A 67 11.13 -4.30 0.36
CA VAL A 67 10.96 -5.48 1.22
C VAL A 67 9.88 -5.21 2.27
N VAL A 68 8.89 -6.10 2.36
CA VAL A 68 7.76 -5.99 3.29
C VAL A 68 7.81 -7.10 4.32
N THR A 69 7.53 -6.77 5.58
CA THR A 69 7.45 -7.73 6.68
C THR A 69 6.00 -8.13 6.91
N LEU A 70 5.71 -9.42 6.90
CA LEU A 70 4.42 -9.96 7.38
C LEU A 70 4.42 -9.94 8.91
N GLN A 71 3.60 -9.08 9.51
CA GLN A 71 3.50 -8.95 10.97
C GLN A 71 2.58 -10.01 11.58
N ASP A 72 1.45 -10.27 10.92
CA ASP A 72 0.46 -11.24 11.36
C ASP A 72 -0.21 -11.92 10.15
N PRO A 73 0.05 -13.22 9.92
CA PRO A 73 -0.60 -13.98 8.86
C PRO A 73 -2.13 -14.10 9.04
N ALA A 74 -2.65 -14.11 10.26
CA ALA A 74 -4.07 -14.32 10.52
C ALA A 74 -4.94 -13.13 10.09
N THR A 75 -4.38 -11.92 10.20
CA THR A 75 -5.03 -10.67 9.79
C THR A 75 -4.46 -10.10 8.49
N ALA A 76 -3.54 -10.84 7.83
CA ALA A 76 -2.78 -10.39 6.67
C ALA A 76 -2.16 -8.99 6.89
N SER A 77 -1.66 -8.74 8.10
CA SER A 77 -1.05 -7.46 8.48
C SER A 77 0.39 -7.41 8.01
N VAL A 78 0.72 -6.41 7.20
CA VAL A 78 2.04 -6.19 6.62
C VAL A 78 2.59 -4.82 7.02
N ARG A 79 3.93 -4.73 7.09
CA ARG A 79 4.68 -3.52 7.42
C ARG A 79 5.76 -3.24 6.39
N TYR A 80 5.81 -1.99 5.94
CA TYR A 80 6.90 -1.45 5.14
C TYR A 80 7.62 -0.33 5.90
N ASP A 81 8.92 -0.53 6.14
CA ASP A 81 9.81 0.46 6.77
C ASP A 81 10.50 1.30 5.71
N TRP A 82 10.18 2.61 5.70
CA TRP A 82 10.71 3.57 4.74
C TRP A 82 12.25 3.67 4.80
N GLN A 83 12.87 3.64 3.63
CA GLN A 83 14.28 3.94 3.42
C GLN A 83 14.50 5.43 3.15
N ALA A 84 15.74 5.87 3.26
CA ALA A 84 16.11 7.28 3.06
C ALA A 84 15.66 7.83 1.70
N ALA A 85 15.86 7.06 0.63
CA ALA A 85 15.56 7.46 -0.73
C ALA A 85 14.06 7.46 -1.04
N ASP A 86 13.25 6.78 -0.22
CA ASP A 86 11.81 6.64 -0.47
C ASP A 86 11.08 7.96 -0.20
N THR A 87 11.57 8.74 0.77
CA THR A 87 10.92 9.94 1.29
C THR A 87 11.70 11.24 1.04
N ASP A 88 12.73 11.22 0.19
CA ASP A 88 13.61 12.38 -0.05
C ASP A 88 13.06 13.43 -1.05
N THR A 89 11.95 13.13 -1.74
CA THR A 89 11.41 13.95 -2.83
C THR A 89 9.95 14.31 -2.54
N PRO A 90 9.59 15.60 -2.39
CA PRO A 90 8.20 16.01 -2.27
C PRO A 90 7.43 15.74 -3.56
N ALA A 91 6.33 14.97 -3.45
CA ALA A 91 5.34 14.79 -4.51
C ALA A 91 4.12 14.03 -3.98
N GLU A 92 3.14 13.83 -4.87
CA GLU A 92 2.09 12.83 -4.68
C GLU A 92 2.50 11.51 -5.31
N TYR A 93 2.31 10.44 -4.55
CA TYR A 93 2.64 9.08 -4.91
C TYR A 93 1.44 8.17 -4.78
N GLU A 94 1.44 7.14 -5.61
CA GLU A 94 0.55 5.99 -5.49
C GLU A 94 1.38 4.73 -5.28
N GLY A 95 0.94 3.90 -4.35
CA GLY A 95 1.63 2.65 -4.02
C GLY A 95 0.70 1.45 -3.87
N HIS A 96 1.32 0.29 -3.94
CA HIS A 96 0.66 -1.02 -3.89
C HIS A 96 1.56 -2.04 -3.21
N PHE A 97 0.95 -3.01 -2.56
CA PHE A 97 1.61 -4.24 -2.13
C PHE A 97 1.38 -5.31 -3.19
N ASP A 98 2.44 -5.89 -3.72
CA ASP A 98 2.38 -6.99 -4.67
C ASP A 98 2.78 -8.28 -3.98
N HIS A 99 1.86 -9.24 -3.94
CA HIS A 99 2.09 -10.59 -3.45
C HIS A 99 2.36 -11.53 -4.62
N ASP A 100 3.58 -12.08 -4.67
CA ASP A 100 3.93 -13.15 -5.61
C ASP A 100 3.40 -14.48 -5.08
N GLN A 101 2.41 -15.04 -5.78
CA GLN A 101 1.80 -16.33 -5.48
C GLN A 101 2.61 -17.51 -6.04
N GLY A 102 3.69 -17.22 -6.79
CA GLY A 102 4.45 -18.19 -7.56
C GLY A 102 3.83 -18.45 -8.94
N GLY A 103 4.60 -19.08 -9.82
CA GLY A 103 4.15 -19.42 -11.17
C GLY A 103 3.85 -18.21 -12.06
N GLY A 104 4.36 -17.03 -11.72
CA GLY A 104 4.15 -15.79 -12.47
C GLY A 104 2.83 -15.07 -12.15
N ILE A 105 2.12 -15.50 -11.11
CA ILE A 105 0.87 -14.89 -10.66
C ILE A 105 1.16 -13.89 -9.56
N VAL A 106 0.85 -12.62 -9.82
CA VAL A 106 1.01 -11.52 -8.85
C VAL A 106 -0.36 -10.95 -8.54
N GLU A 107 -0.68 -10.83 -7.25
CA GLU A 107 -1.86 -10.13 -6.76
C GLU A 107 -1.45 -8.79 -6.14
N SER A 108 -2.09 -7.70 -6.57
CA SER A 108 -1.80 -6.35 -6.08
C SER A 108 -2.87 -5.87 -5.09
N PHE A 109 -2.43 -5.21 -4.04
CA PHE A 109 -3.26 -4.67 -2.98
C PHE A 109 -3.01 -3.16 -2.81
N PRO A 110 -4.06 -2.32 -2.82
CA PRO A 110 -5.45 -2.70 -3.09
C PRO A 110 -5.63 -3.16 -4.55
N SER A 111 -6.53 -4.12 -4.76
CA SER A 111 -6.88 -4.63 -6.10
C SER A 111 -7.64 -3.62 -6.96
N ASN A 112 -8.20 -2.59 -6.31
CA ASN A 112 -8.80 -1.43 -6.96
C ASN A 112 -8.29 -0.14 -6.30
N GLY A 113 -7.82 0.81 -7.11
CA GLY A 113 -7.24 2.06 -6.63
C GLY A 113 -5.76 1.91 -6.25
N ALA A 114 -5.30 2.69 -5.27
CA ALA A 114 -3.93 2.68 -4.79
C ALA A 114 -3.86 3.25 -3.37
N ILE A 115 -2.78 2.95 -2.66
CA ILE A 115 -2.39 3.64 -1.43
C ILE A 115 -1.89 5.02 -1.85
N ARG A 116 -2.58 6.08 -1.43
CA ARG A 116 -2.15 7.46 -1.69
C ARG A 116 -1.16 7.90 -0.63
N ILE A 117 0.00 8.37 -1.06
CA ILE A 117 1.04 8.90 -0.19
C ILE A 117 1.41 10.30 -0.69
N ARG A 118 1.54 11.26 0.21
CA ARG A 118 2.04 12.60 -0.08
C ARG A 118 3.28 12.85 0.76
N ILE A 119 4.35 13.23 0.08
CA ILE A 119 5.57 13.70 0.73
C ILE A 119 5.59 15.22 0.60
N GLU A 120 5.62 15.92 1.73
CA GLU A 120 5.65 17.36 1.83
C GLU A 120 7.04 17.85 2.25
N PRO A 121 7.41 19.10 1.90
CA PRO A 121 8.58 19.75 2.48
C PRO A 121 8.54 19.79 4.01
#